data_AF-A0A3D5DZ95-F1
#
_entry.id   AF-A0A3D5DZ95-F1
#
_cell.length_a   1.000
_cell.length_b   1.000
_cell.length_c   1.000
_cell.angle_alpha   90.00
_cell.angle_beta   90.00
_cell.angle_gamma   90.00
#
_symmetry.space_group_name_H-M   'P 1'
#
loop_
_entity.id
_entity.type
_entity.pdbx_description
1 polymer ?
#
loop_
_entity_poly.entity_id
_entity_poly.type
_entity_poly.pdbx_seq_one_letter_code
_entity_poly.pdbx_strand_id
1 'polypeptide(L)'
;MNRPETDEALTCLSNLANSSGELHRRLSQLSQWMSAATQQAPELSYARMLPLDKRLVMMEQISMAIRTLARDGNRFRRMEARALYAEGLTMAQLATVFGVSRQRVSTLLRDTRDEAGVDGLEVDLSADHRPTPASP
;
A
#
# COMPACT_ATOMS: atom_id res chain seq x y z
N MET A 1 -27.86 -7.43 -2.57
CA MET A 1 -27.14 -7.33 -1.28
C MET A 1 -25.64 -7.49 -1.59
N ASN A 2 -24.97 -6.44 -2.09
CA ASN A 2 -23.58 -6.48 -2.62
C ASN A 2 -22.69 -5.35 -2.05
N ARG A 3 -23.00 -4.89 -0.84
CA ARG A 3 -22.43 -3.66 -0.25
C ARG A 3 -20.96 -3.73 0.23
N PRO A 4 -20.44 -4.84 0.80
CA PRO A 4 -19.10 -4.81 1.42
C PRO A 4 -17.94 -4.71 0.42
N GLU A 5 -18.04 -5.36 -0.75
CA GLU A 5 -16.98 -5.32 -1.78
C GLU A 5 -16.88 -3.94 -2.45
N THR A 6 -18.03 -3.28 -2.64
CA THR A 6 -18.06 -1.92 -3.20
C THR A 6 -17.43 -0.92 -2.21
N ASP A 7 -17.70 -1.06 -0.91
CA ASP A 7 -17.12 -0.21 0.12
C ASP A 7 -15.58 -0.43 0.25
N GLU A 8 -15.10 -1.67 0.14
CA GLU A 8 -13.66 -1.97 0.10
C GLU A 8 -12.99 -1.36 -1.14
N ALA A 9 -13.62 -1.48 -2.32
CA ALA A 9 -13.12 -0.92 -3.56
C ALA A 9 -13.03 0.62 -3.51
N LEU A 10 -14.10 1.28 -3.03
CA LEU A 10 -14.12 2.74 -2.84
C LEU A 10 -13.03 3.19 -1.86
N THR A 11 -12.80 2.44 -0.79
CA THR A 11 -11.75 2.73 0.19
C THR A 11 -10.36 2.60 -0.45
N CYS A 12 -10.11 1.53 -1.22
CA CYS A 12 -8.85 1.36 -1.94
C CYS A 12 -8.57 2.51 -2.90
N LEU A 13 -9.57 2.88 -3.71
CA LEU A 13 -9.43 3.96 -4.68
C LEU A 13 -9.22 5.31 -4.01
N SER A 14 -9.93 5.58 -2.90
CA SER A 14 -9.75 6.81 -2.13
C SER A 14 -8.34 6.91 -1.53
N ASN A 15 -7.82 5.82 -0.97
CA ASN A 15 -6.45 5.78 -0.45
C ASN A 15 -5.42 5.99 -1.56
N LEU A 16 -5.62 5.35 -2.71
CA LEU A 16 -4.74 5.51 -3.88
C LEU A 16 -4.75 6.96 -4.42
N ALA A 17 -5.92 7.58 -4.48
CA ALA A 17 -6.07 8.97 -4.88
C ALA A 17 -5.33 9.90 -3.91
N ASN A 18 -5.47 9.67 -2.61
CA ASN A 18 -4.80 10.44 -1.57
C ASN A 18 -3.27 10.29 -1.64
N SER A 19 -2.76 9.07 -1.76
CA SER A 19 -1.31 8.83 -1.84
C SER A 19 -0.70 9.33 -3.15
N SER A 20 -1.43 9.27 -4.26
CA SER A 20 -1.05 9.91 -5.52
C SER A 20 -1.00 11.43 -5.41
N GLY A 21 -2.03 12.04 -4.81
CA GLY A 21 -2.09 13.48 -4.55
C GLY A 21 -0.93 13.96 -3.67
N GLU A 22 -0.57 13.18 -2.64
CA GLU A 22 0.55 13.48 -1.76
C GLU A 22 1.90 13.39 -2.48
N LEU A 23 2.11 12.36 -3.31
CA LEU A 23 3.31 12.26 -4.14
C LEU A 23 3.41 13.43 -5.12
N HIS A 24 2.32 13.75 -5.81
CA HIS A 24 2.26 14.89 -6.73
C HIS A 24 2.59 16.20 -6.00
N ARG A 25 1.95 16.47 -4.86
CA ARG A 25 2.19 17.67 -4.06
C ARG A 25 3.65 17.82 -3.69
N ARG A 26 4.30 16.74 -3.23
CA ARG A 26 5.74 16.76 -2.85
C ARG A 26 6.64 17.04 -4.04
N LEU A 27 6.43 16.37 -5.16
CA LEU A 27 7.23 16.57 -6.38
C LEU A 27 7.05 17.99 -6.93
N SER A 28 5.81 18.50 -6.93
CA SER A 28 5.50 19.86 -7.38
C SER A 28 6.15 20.92 -6.49
N GLN A 29 6.11 20.75 -5.17
CA GLN A 29 6.80 21.65 -4.22
C GLN A 29 8.31 21.66 -4.45
N LEU A 30 8.91 20.48 -4.64
CA LEU A 30 10.34 20.37 -4.92
C LEU A 30 10.71 21.03 -6.25
N SER A 31 9.95 20.77 -7.30
CA SER A 31 10.17 21.37 -8.61
C SER A 31 10.07 22.90 -8.55
N GLN A 32 9.07 23.44 -7.86
CA GLN A 32 8.90 24.90 -7.71
C GLN A 32 10.06 25.53 -6.94
N TRP A 33 10.48 24.91 -5.84
CA TRP A 33 11.62 25.37 -5.07
C TRP A 33 12.91 25.36 -5.90
N MET A 34 13.18 24.29 -6.66
CA MET A 34 14.36 24.20 -7.53
C MET A 34 14.35 25.28 -8.61
N SER A 35 13.19 25.51 -9.23
CA SER A 35 13.04 26.57 -10.24
C SER A 35 13.30 27.96 -9.64
N ALA A 36 12.75 28.26 -8.47
CA ALA A 36 12.98 29.53 -7.79
C ALA A 36 14.44 29.72 -7.37
N ALA A 37 15.08 28.69 -6.84
CA ALA A 37 16.48 28.74 -6.43
C ALA A 37 17.43 28.92 -7.63
N THR A 38 17.13 28.30 -8.77
CA THR A 38 17.88 28.47 -10.03
C THR A 38 17.73 29.89 -10.59
N GLN A 39 16.52 30.49 -10.49
CA GLN A 39 16.30 31.87 -10.92
C GLN A 39 17.07 32.89 -10.06
N GLN A 40 17.22 32.62 -8.76
CA GLN A 40 17.93 33.51 -7.84
C GLN A 40 19.46 33.44 -7.98
N ALA A 41 20.00 32.28 -8.35
CA ALA A 41 21.44 32.06 -8.45
C ALA A 41 21.78 31.08 -9.59
N PRO A 42 21.68 31.51 -10.86
CA PRO A 42 21.82 30.63 -12.03
C PRO A 42 23.23 30.04 -12.17
N GLU A 43 24.24 30.71 -11.60
CA GLU A 43 25.64 30.28 -11.64
C GLU A 43 25.95 29.17 -10.60
N LEU A 44 25.06 28.92 -9.63
CA LEU A 44 25.29 27.91 -8.60
C LEU A 44 24.91 26.50 -9.10
N SER A 45 25.86 25.58 -9.02
CA SER A 45 25.58 24.15 -9.23
C SER A 45 24.54 23.64 -8.22
N TYR A 46 23.74 22.65 -8.63
CA TYR A 46 22.74 21.99 -7.78
C TYR A 46 23.31 21.52 -6.43
N ALA A 47 24.53 20.96 -6.42
CA ALA A 47 25.18 20.49 -5.18
C ALA A 47 25.56 21.62 -4.21
N ARG A 48 25.79 22.84 -4.71
CA ARG A 48 26.04 24.03 -3.88
C ARG A 48 24.73 24.67 -3.40
N MET A 49 23.71 24.64 -4.26
CA MET A 49 22.38 25.16 -3.96
C MET A 49 21.68 24.31 -2.88
N LEU A 50 21.97 23.01 -2.85
CA LEU A 50 21.33 22.08 -1.94
C LEU A 50 22.34 21.16 -1.23
N PRO A 51 22.60 21.43 0.06
CA PRO A 51 23.44 20.60 0.90
C PRO A 51 23.03 19.12 0.92
N LEU A 52 23.99 18.23 1.10
CA LEU A 52 23.80 16.77 1.04
C LEU A 52 22.73 16.27 2.01
N ASP A 53 22.71 16.77 3.25
CA ASP A 53 21.72 16.41 4.27
C ASP A 53 20.29 16.70 3.79
N LYS A 54 20.06 17.86 3.16
CA LYS A 54 18.77 18.22 2.58
C LYS A 54 18.41 17.32 1.41
N ARG A 55 19.37 16.98 0.56
CA ARG A 55 19.16 16.04 -0.57
C ARG A 55 18.71 14.66 -0.10
N LEU A 56 19.34 14.14 0.94
CA LEU A 56 19.00 12.84 1.52
C LEU A 56 17.59 12.85 2.12
N VAL A 57 17.24 13.89 2.88
CA VAL A 57 15.89 14.05 3.44
C VAL A 57 14.84 14.09 2.34
N MET A 58 15.07 14.85 1.26
CA MET A 58 14.13 14.89 0.14
C MET A 58 13.96 13.53 -0.54
N MET A 59 15.06 12.81 -0.77
CA MET A 59 15.00 11.50 -1.39
C MET A 59 14.23 10.50 -0.51
N GLU A 60 14.43 10.54 0.81
CA GLU A 60 13.66 9.70 1.74
C GLU A 60 12.17 10.02 1.68
N GLN A 61 11.81 11.31 1.64
CA GLN A 61 10.42 11.74 1.58
C GLN A 61 9.72 11.33 0.28
N ILE A 62 10.41 11.41 -0.86
CA ILE A 62 9.90 10.91 -2.16
C ILE A 62 9.76 9.39 -2.12
N SER A 63 10.79 8.70 -1.60
CA SER A 63 10.79 7.24 -1.49
C SER A 63 9.65 6.74 -0.61
N MET A 64 9.36 7.43 0.50
CA MET A 64 8.23 7.14 1.37
C MET A 64 6.89 7.33 0.66
N ALA A 65 6.71 8.42 -0.08
CA ALA A 65 5.49 8.67 -0.85
C ALA A 65 5.26 7.60 -1.94
N ILE A 66 6.32 7.23 -2.69
CA ILE A 66 6.27 6.16 -3.69
C ILE A 66 5.93 4.81 -3.03
N ARG A 67 6.54 4.48 -1.89
CA ARG A 67 6.23 3.25 -1.15
C ARG A 67 4.78 3.18 -0.71
N THR A 68 4.21 4.30 -0.25
CA THR A 68 2.80 4.37 0.13
C THR A 68 1.89 4.19 -1.09
N LEU A 69 2.16 4.90 -2.18
CA LEU A 69 1.40 4.74 -3.43
C LEU A 69 1.43 3.29 -3.94
N ALA A 70 2.61 2.65 -3.91
CA ALA A 70 2.78 1.26 -4.34
C ALA A 70 2.02 0.28 -3.42
N ARG A 71 1.98 0.55 -2.11
CA ARG A 71 1.23 -0.25 -1.13
C ARG A 71 -0.27 -0.18 -1.41
N ASP A 72 -0.81 1.02 -1.56
CA ASP A 72 -2.24 1.25 -1.80
C ASP A 72 -2.65 0.66 -3.16
N GLY A 73 -1.80 0.83 -4.19
CA GLY A 73 -2.01 0.25 -5.51
C GLY A 73 -2.00 -1.28 -5.50
N ASN A 74 -1.10 -1.91 -4.74
CA ASN A 74 -1.10 -3.37 -4.60
C ASN A 74 -2.36 -3.85 -3.86
N ARG A 75 -2.87 -3.12 -2.86
CA ARG A 75 -4.12 -3.48 -2.17
C ARG A 75 -5.29 -3.50 -3.14
N PHE A 76 -5.43 -2.46 -3.96
CA PHE A 76 -6.46 -2.42 -5.00
C PHE A 76 -6.31 -3.56 -6.01
N ARG A 77 -5.09 -3.81 -6.52
CA ARG A 77 -4.85 -4.90 -7.49
C ARG A 77 -5.16 -6.28 -6.93
N ARG A 78 -4.92 -6.53 -5.63
CA ARG A 78 -5.31 -7.79 -4.98
C ARG A 78 -6.82 -7.93 -4.89
N MET A 79 -7.51 -6.87 -4.45
CA MET A 79 -8.97 -6.84 -4.40
C MET A 79 -9.58 -7.15 -5.78
N GLU A 80 -9.14 -6.45 -6.81
CA GLU A 80 -9.64 -6.62 -8.19
C GLU A 80 -9.32 -8.02 -8.74
N ALA A 81 -8.10 -8.52 -8.50
CA ALA A 81 -7.70 -9.86 -8.96
C ALA A 81 -8.58 -10.96 -8.34
N ARG A 82 -8.99 -10.80 -7.07
CA ARG A 82 -9.89 -11.73 -6.39
C ARG A 82 -11.28 -11.71 -7.01
N ALA A 83 -11.86 -10.52 -7.18
CA ALA A 83 -13.19 -10.35 -7.78
C ALA A 83 -13.24 -11.01 -9.16
N LEU A 84 -12.27 -10.67 -10.04
CA LEU A 84 -12.18 -11.25 -11.38
C LEU A 84 -11.95 -12.77 -11.37
N TYR A 85 -11.15 -13.28 -10.44
CA TYR A 85 -10.96 -14.73 -10.31
C TYR A 85 -12.24 -15.44 -9.86
N ALA A 86 -13.00 -14.84 -8.93
CA ALA A 86 -14.30 -15.34 -8.49
C ALA A 86 -15.36 -15.31 -9.60
N GLU A 87 -15.25 -14.35 -10.52
CA GLU A 87 -16.05 -14.28 -11.76
C GLU A 87 -15.61 -15.30 -12.84
N GLY A 88 -14.56 -16.08 -12.58
CA GLY A 88 -14.13 -17.20 -13.42
C GLY A 88 -12.96 -16.91 -14.36
N LEU A 89 -12.30 -15.74 -14.26
CA LEU A 89 -11.11 -15.48 -15.05
C LEU A 89 -9.96 -16.40 -14.63
N THR A 90 -9.29 -16.96 -15.62
CA THR A 90 -8.11 -17.81 -15.38
C THR A 90 -6.88 -16.97 -15.01
N MET A 91 -5.89 -17.59 -14.37
CA MET A 91 -4.58 -16.99 -14.08
C MET A 91 -3.92 -16.36 -15.32
N ALA A 92 -4.12 -16.97 -16.49
CA ALA A 92 -3.56 -16.48 -17.74
C ALA A 92 -4.24 -15.19 -18.22
N GLN A 93 -5.56 -15.10 -18.11
CA GLN A 93 -6.31 -13.89 -18.46
C GLN A 93 -5.98 -12.77 -17.47
N LEU A 94 -5.92 -13.06 -16.17
CA LEU A 94 -5.49 -12.10 -15.15
C LEU A 94 -4.08 -11.59 -15.43
N ALA A 95 -3.13 -12.47 -15.79
CA ALA A 95 -1.76 -12.08 -16.13
C ALA A 95 -1.73 -11.04 -17.27
N THR A 96 -2.56 -11.25 -18.30
CA THR A 96 -2.73 -10.31 -19.41
C THR A 96 -3.36 -8.98 -18.95
N VAL A 97 -4.47 -9.02 -18.21
CA VAL A 97 -5.18 -7.81 -17.72
C VAL A 97 -4.27 -6.95 -16.83
N PHE A 98 -3.55 -7.59 -15.91
CA PHE A 98 -2.70 -6.89 -14.94
C PHE A 98 -1.29 -6.58 -15.48
N GLY A 99 -0.95 -7.00 -16.70
CA GLY A 99 0.36 -6.79 -17.32
C GLY A 99 1.51 -7.45 -16.54
N VAL A 100 1.27 -8.62 -15.94
CA VAL A 100 2.24 -9.32 -15.08
C VAL A 100 2.32 -10.81 -15.40
N SER A 101 3.35 -11.49 -14.87
CA SER A 101 3.47 -12.94 -15.02
C SER A 101 2.40 -13.70 -14.22
N ARG A 102 2.13 -14.95 -14.60
CA ARG A 102 1.26 -15.87 -13.84
C ARG A 102 1.71 -16.05 -12.39
N GLN A 103 3.03 -16.05 -12.14
CA GLN A 103 3.60 -16.12 -10.79
C GLN A 103 3.18 -14.90 -9.95
N ARG A 104 3.22 -13.69 -10.52
CA ARG A 104 2.78 -12.48 -9.82
C ARG A 104 1.28 -12.50 -9.55
N VAL A 105 0.47 -13.03 -10.47
CA VAL A 105 -0.97 -13.25 -10.21
C VAL A 105 -1.18 -14.21 -9.04
N SER A 106 -0.42 -15.31 -8.97
CA SER A 106 -0.49 -16.23 -7.83
C SER A 106 -0.19 -15.53 -6.50
N THR A 107 0.78 -14.61 -6.47
CA THR A 107 1.05 -13.78 -5.27
C THR A 107 -0.12 -12.87 -4.94
N LEU A 108 -0.73 -12.21 -5.92
CA LEU A 108 -1.89 -11.34 -5.71
C LEU A 108 -3.07 -12.09 -5.07
N LEU A 109 -3.22 -13.38 -5.35
CA LEU A 109 -4.29 -14.23 -4.84
C LEU A 109 -3.93 -15.02 -3.57
N ARG A 110 -2.64 -15.06 -3.17
CA ARG A 110 -2.16 -15.86 -2.03
C ARG A 110 -2.19 -15.09 -0.71
N ASP A 111 -1.77 -13.83 -0.69
CA ASP A 111 -1.66 -12.99 0.53
C ASP A 111 -3.01 -12.74 1.24
N THR A 112 -4.09 -13.31 0.73
CA THR A 112 -5.45 -13.19 1.22
C THR A 112 -5.96 -14.47 1.86
N ARG A 113 -5.31 -15.62 1.64
CA ARG A 113 -5.59 -16.85 2.42
C ARG A 113 -5.17 -16.69 3.87
N ASP A 114 -4.13 -15.90 4.12
CA ASP A 114 -3.62 -15.65 5.47
C ASP A 114 -4.54 -14.71 6.28
N GLU A 115 -5.34 -13.85 5.64
CA GLU A 115 -6.33 -13.00 6.34
C GLU A 115 -7.71 -13.67 6.51
N ALA A 116 -8.11 -14.57 5.59
CA ALA A 116 -9.37 -15.31 5.71
C ALA A 116 -9.27 -16.54 6.64
N GLY A 117 -8.06 -16.95 7.04
CA GLY A 117 -7.82 -18.10 7.93
C GLY A 117 -7.90 -17.80 9.43
N VAL A 118 -8.16 -16.55 9.84
CA VAL A 118 -8.12 -16.12 11.25
C VAL A 118 -9.52 -16.03 11.90
N ASP A 119 -10.60 -16.25 11.14
CA ASP A 119 -11.99 -16.10 11.60
C ASP A 119 -12.66 -17.42 12.05
N GLY A 120 -11.85 -18.49 12.22
CA GLY A 120 -12.34 -19.86 12.51
C GLY A 120 -11.80 -20.52 13.78
N LEU A 121 -11.03 -19.82 14.62
CA LEU A 121 -10.68 -20.33 15.95
C LEU A 121 -11.68 -19.80 16.97
N GLU A 122 -12.85 -20.43 17.02
CA GLU A 122 -13.73 -20.38 18.18
C GLU A 122 -13.00 -21.06 19.35
N VAL A 123 -12.34 -20.25 20.19
CA VAL A 123 -11.72 -20.74 21.42
C VAL A 123 -12.86 -20.98 22.42
N ASP A 124 -13.28 -22.24 22.54
CA ASP A 124 -14.13 -22.71 23.63
C ASP A 124 -13.37 -22.52 24.96
N LEU A 125 -13.59 -21.38 25.61
CA LEU A 125 -13.20 -21.10 26.99
C LEU A 125 -14.30 -21.61 27.93
N SER A 126 -14.59 -22.91 27.86
CA SER A 126 -15.39 -23.59 28.89
C SER A 126 -14.50 -23.98 30.07
N ALA A 127 -14.54 -23.12 31.08
CA ALA A 127 -14.48 -23.40 32.52
C ALA A 127 -13.63 -24.59 33.02
N ASP A 128 -12.55 -24.26 33.75
CA ASP A 128 -12.35 -24.90 35.06
C ASP A 128 -11.65 -23.93 36.02
N HIS A 129 -12.44 -23.28 36.87
CA HIS A 129 -11.96 -22.51 38.01
C HIS A 129 -12.03 -23.40 39.25
N ARG A 130 -10.87 -23.88 39.72
CA ARG A 130 -10.71 -24.28 41.12
C ARG A 130 -9.59 -23.47 41.76
N PRO A 131 -9.87 -22.71 42.83
CA PRO A 131 -8.81 -22.22 43.70
C PRO A 131 -8.37 -23.35 44.64
N THR A 132 -7.05 -23.54 44.73
CA THR A 132 -6.37 -24.45 45.66
C THR A 132 -6.49 -23.92 47.10
N PRO A 133 -6.81 -24.73 48.11
CA PRO A 133 -6.79 -24.26 49.49
C PRO A 133 -5.36 -24.18 50.00
N ALA A 134 -5.02 -23.04 50.59
CA ALA A 134 -3.81 -22.85 51.38
C ALA A 134 -3.91 -23.61 52.71
N SER A 135 -2.85 -24.31 53.10
CA SER A 135 -2.58 -24.77 54.47
C SER A 135 -1.14 -25.29 54.59
N PRO A 136 -0.54 -25.36 55.79
CA PRO A 136 -0.78 -24.61 57.02
C PRO A 136 0.38 -23.66 57.40
#